data_AF-A0A2H0L0X9-F1
#
_entry.id   AF-A0A2H0L0X9-F1
#
_cell.length_a   1.000
_cell.length_b   1.000
_cell.length_c   1.000
_cell.angle_alpha   90.00
_cell.angle_beta   90.00
_cell.angle_gamma   90.00
#
_symmetry.space_group_name_H-M   'P 1'
#
loop_
_entity.id
_entity.type
_entity.pdbx_description
1 polymer ?
#
loop_
_entity_poly.entity_id
_entity_poly.type
_entity_poly.pdbx_seq_one_letter_code
_entity_poly.pdbx_strand_id
1 'polypeptide(L)'
;MFYAGVVHLVLGLVLVMKHNYWVGSWEVIITILVWLVLVKGALIVVFPEQAVEISKSWKSKNMLTFWAVVDLIVGGALIYVSYLV
;
A
#
# COMPACT_ATOMS: atom_id res chain seq x y z
N MET A 1 -3.66 -8.27 -14.85
CA MET A 1 -4.09 -7.42 -13.72
C MET A 1 -4.94 -8.18 -12.70
N PHE A 2 -5.91 -9.00 -13.12
CA PHE A 2 -6.74 -9.79 -12.20
C PHE A 2 -5.95 -10.61 -11.16
N TYR A 3 -5.01 -11.47 -11.58
CA TYR A 3 -4.17 -12.25 -10.65
C TYR A 3 -3.39 -11.37 -9.66
N ALA A 4 -2.84 -10.25 -10.13
CA ALA A 4 -2.15 -9.31 -9.26
C ALA A 4 -3.11 -8.67 -8.23
N GLY A 5 -4.34 -8.38 -8.62
CA GLY A 5 -5.40 -7.92 -7.73
C GLY A 5 -5.76 -8.95 -6.66
N VAL A 6 -5.93 -10.22 -7.04
CA VAL A 6 -6.19 -11.31 -6.10
C VAL A 6 -5.04 -11.48 -5.10
N VAL A 7 -3.79 -11.43 -5.56
CA VAL A 7 -2.61 -11.48 -4.68
C VAL A 7 -2.59 -10.29 -3.72
N HIS A 8 -2.84 -9.07 -4.20
CA HIS A 8 -2.92 -7.89 -3.33
C HIS A 8 -4.06 -7.99 -2.31
N LEU A 9 -5.21 -8.55 -2.70
CA LEU A 9 -6.35 -8.73 -1.82
C LEU A 9 -6.02 -9.73 -0.69
N VAL A 10 -5.46 -10.90 -1.04
CA VAL A 10 -5.07 -11.92 -0.06
C VAL A 10 -3.97 -11.40 0.87
N LEU A 11 -2.93 -10.77 0.32
CA LEU A 11 -1.86 -10.17 1.12
C LEU A 11 -2.39 -9.07 2.03
N GLY A 12 -3.26 -8.19 1.52
CA GLY A 12 -3.90 -7.14 2.30
C GLY A 12 -4.70 -7.70 3.47
N LEU A 13 -5.45 -8.79 3.26
CA LEU A 13 -6.19 -9.47 4.34
C LEU A 13 -5.25 -10.00 5.41
N VAL A 14 -4.20 -10.75 5.01
CA VAL A 14 -3.21 -11.29 5.95
C VAL A 14 -2.53 -10.18 6.74
N LEU A 15 -2.14 -9.10 6.07
CA LEU A 15 -1.48 -7.96 6.70
C LEU A 15 -2.41 -7.23 7.67
N VAL A 16 -3.68 -6.96 7.28
CA VAL A 16 -4.66 -6.32 8.17
C VAL A 16 -4.85 -7.17 9.43
N MET A 17 -4.98 -8.49 9.29
CA MET A 17 -5.09 -9.38 10.45
C MET A 17 -3.89 -9.32 11.40
N LYS A 18 -2.70 -8.98 10.90
CA LYS A 18 -1.45 -8.94 11.70
C LYS A 18 -1.09 -7.56 12.23
N HIS A 19 -1.47 -6.51 11.52
CA HIS A 19 -0.97 -5.15 11.73
C HIS A 19 -2.05 -4.11 11.99
N ASN A 20 -3.30 -4.50 12.28
CA ASN A 20 -4.40 -3.56 12.53
C ASN A 20 -4.40 -3.04 13.97
N TYR A 21 -3.49 -2.10 14.26
CA TYR A 21 -3.31 -1.47 15.57
C TYR A 21 -3.65 0.02 15.49
N TRP A 22 -4.80 0.41 16.06
CA TRP A 22 -5.25 1.82 16.11
C TRP A 22 -4.91 2.51 17.43
N VAL A 23 -3.74 2.21 18.00
CA VAL A 23 -3.39 2.56 19.39
C VAL A 23 -2.68 3.92 19.51
N GLY A 24 -2.78 4.79 18.49
CA GLY A 24 -2.30 6.18 18.54
C GLY A 24 -0.79 6.38 18.41
N SER A 25 -0.02 5.32 18.13
CA SER A 25 1.44 5.34 17.95
C SER A 25 1.82 5.24 16.46
N TRP A 26 3.11 5.04 16.16
CA TRP A 26 3.64 4.98 14.79
C TRP A 26 3.11 3.78 13.98
N GLU A 27 2.64 2.72 14.65
CA GLU A 27 2.02 1.53 14.07
C GLU A 27 0.70 1.85 13.35
N VAL A 28 0.07 2.99 13.65
CA VAL A 28 -1.10 3.48 12.90
C VAL A 28 -0.73 3.77 11.44
N ILE A 29 0.49 4.25 11.17
CA ILE A 29 0.98 4.46 9.80
C ILE A 29 1.05 3.13 9.07
N ILE A 30 1.58 2.08 9.72
CA ILE A 30 1.61 0.72 9.15
C ILE A 30 0.19 0.23 8.89
N THR A 31 -0.71 0.42 9.85
CA THR A 31 -2.12 0.04 9.71
C THR A 31 -2.75 0.68 8.48
N ILE A 32 -2.54 1.99 8.27
CA ILE A 32 -3.04 2.70 7.08
C ILE A 32 -2.45 2.12 5.80
N LEU A 33 -1.13 1.92 5.73
CA LEU A 33 -0.46 1.35 4.54
C LEU A 33 -1.01 -0.04 4.20
N VAL A 34 -1.22 -0.86 5.21
CA VAL A 34 -1.78 -2.21 5.08
C VAL A 34 -3.22 -2.20 4.57
N TRP A 35 -4.06 -1.29 5.08
CA TRP A 35 -5.41 -1.09 4.55
C TRP A 35 -5.41 -0.60 3.10
N LEU A 36 -4.45 0.25 2.71
CA LEU A 36 -4.31 0.68 1.31
C LEU A 36 -3.99 -0.50 0.38
N VAL A 37 -3.18 -1.47 0.81
CA VAL A 37 -2.92 -2.71 0.03
C VAL A 37 -4.21 -3.50 -0.16
N LEU A 38 -5.00 -3.69 0.90
CA LEU A 38 -6.27 -4.41 0.84
C LEU A 38 -7.28 -3.73 -0.09
N VAL A 39 -7.49 -2.42 0.08
CA VAL A 39 -8.41 -1.63 -0.74
C VAL A 39 -7.98 -1.63 -2.20
N LYS A 40 -6.69 -1.46 -2.49
CA LYS A 40 -6.16 -1.54 -3.86
C LYS A 40 -6.42 -2.92 -4.48
N GLY A 41 -6.19 -4.00 -3.74
CA GLY A 41 -6.50 -5.36 -4.19
C GLY A 41 -7.98 -5.54 -4.53
N ALA A 42 -8.87 -5.09 -3.64
CA ALA A 42 -10.31 -5.11 -3.86
C ALA A 42 -10.73 -4.31 -5.10
N LEU A 43 -10.22 -3.09 -5.27
CA LEU A 43 -10.51 -2.25 -6.43
C LEU A 43 -10.05 -2.90 -7.75
N ILE A 44 -8.88 -3.54 -7.79
CA ILE A 44 -8.39 -4.22 -9.00
C ILE A 44 -9.26 -5.44 -9.36
N VAL A 45 -9.78 -6.15 -8.35
CA VAL A 45 -10.63 -7.34 -8.57
C VAL A 45 -12.05 -6.94 -8.98
N VAL A 46 -12.64 -5.94 -8.31
CA VAL A 46 -14.04 -5.52 -8.54
C VAL A 46 -14.16 -4.61 -9.77
N PHE A 47 -13.17 -3.75 -10.01
CA PHE A 47 -13.17 -2.72 -11.07
C PHE A 47 -11.91 -2.81 -11.95
N PRO A 48 -11.70 -3.94 -12.66
CA PRO A 48 -10.45 -4.19 -13.39
C PRO A 48 -10.19 -3.19 -14.52
N GLU A 49 -11.22 -2.73 -15.22
CA GLU A 49 -11.07 -1.78 -16.34
C GLU A 49 -10.68 -0.39 -15.83
N GLN A 50 -11.33 0.10 -14.78
CA GLN A 50 -11.03 1.38 -14.16
C GLN A 50 -9.62 1.37 -13.56
N ALA A 51 -9.20 0.25 -12.95
CA ALA A 51 -7.83 0.08 -12.46
C ALA A 51 -6.79 0.18 -13.59
N VAL A 52 -7.08 -0.37 -14.78
CA VAL A 52 -6.22 -0.21 -15.97
C VAL A 52 -6.12 1.26 -16.37
N GLU A 53 -7.24 1.98 -16.44
CA GLU A 53 -7.25 3.40 -16.84
C GLU A 53 -6.47 4.28 -15.86
N ILE A 54 -6.69 4.12 -14.56
CA ILE A 54 -5.93 4.84 -13.53
C ILE A 54 -4.44 4.54 -13.68
N SER A 55 -4.05 3.28 -13.89
CA SER A 55 -2.64 2.90 -14.06
C SER A 55 -1.98 3.57 -15.27
N LYS A 56 -2.74 3.92 -16.33
CA LYS A 56 -2.20 4.63 -17.49
C LYS A 56 -1.86 6.07 -17.15
N SER A 57 -2.67 6.71 -16.32
CA SER A 57 -2.44 8.10 -15.87
C SER A 57 -1.21 8.23 -14.95
N TRP A 58 -0.75 7.13 -14.34
CA TRP A 58 0.33 7.13 -13.34
C TRP A 58 1.71 6.75 -13.90
N LYS A 59 1.88 6.77 -15.23
CA LYS A 59 3.14 6.35 -15.90
C LYS A 59 4.14 7.47 -16.15
N SER A 60 3.88 8.69 -15.71
CA SER A 60 4.83 9.79 -15.93
C SER A 60 6.10 9.55 -15.09
N LYS A 61 7.26 9.79 -15.70
CA LYS A 61 8.56 9.59 -15.03
C LYS A 61 8.64 10.39 -13.71
N ASN A 62 8.13 11.62 -13.72
CA ASN A 62 8.12 12.49 -12.53
C ASN A 62 7.27 11.90 -11.41
N MET A 63 6.09 11.35 -11.73
CA MET A 63 5.21 10.74 -10.74
C MET A 63 5.81 9.45 -10.17
N LEU A 64 6.44 8.62 -11.01
CA LEU A 64 7.15 7.43 -10.55
C LEU A 64 8.32 7.77 -9.62
N THR A 65 9.14 8.76 -9.99
CA THR A 65 10.24 9.22 -9.14
C THR A 65 9.73 9.80 -7.82
N PHE A 66 8.64 10.58 -7.86
CA PHE A 66 8.03 11.14 -6.65
C PHE A 66 7.60 10.04 -5.68
N TRP A 67 6.84 9.04 -6.15
CA TRP A 67 6.40 7.94 -5.29
C TRP A 67 7.57 7.11 -4.78
N ALA A 68 8.60 6.86 -5.60
CA ALA A 68 9.79 6.13 -5.16
C ALA A 68 10.53 6.86 -4.01
N VAL A 69 10.63 8.19 -4.08
CA VAL A 69 11.24 8.99 -3.01
C VAL A 69 10.37 8.96 -1.75
N VAL A 70 9.05 9.11 -1.90
CA VAL A 70 8.11 9.02 -0.77
C VAL A 70 8.22 7.64 -0.09
N ASP A 71 8.19 6.55 -0.85
CA ASP A 71 8.29 5.19 -0.32
C ASP A 71 9.62 4.96 0.41
N LEU A 72 10.71 5.50 -0.11
CA LEU A 72 12.04 5.38 0.51
C LEU A 72 12.13 6.16 1.83
N ILE A 73 11.56 7.37 1.88
CA ILE A 73 11.53 8.19 3.10
C ILE A 73 10.64 7.53 4.16
N VAL A 74 9.41 7.15 3.79
CA VAL A 74 8.46 6.52 4.71
C VAL A 74 9.00 5.19 5.22
N GLY A 75 9.51 4.34 4.33
CA GLY A 75 10.11 3.06 4.68
C GLY A 75 11.33 3.22 5.59
N GLY A 76 12.24 4.13 5.25
CA GLY A 76 13.42 4.42 6.07
C GLY A 76 13.07 4.94 7.46
N ALA A 77 12.10 5.85 7.56
CA ALA A 77 11.60 6.36 8.83
C ALA A 77 10.98 5.25 9.69
N LEU A 78 10.16 4.38 9.11
CA LEU A 78 9.55 3.26 9.83
C LEU A 78 10.60 2.25 10.33
N ILE A 79 11.63 1.95 9.52
CA ILE A 79 12.74 1.08 9.96
C ILE A 79 13.46 1.68 11.16
N TYR A 80 13.77 2.98 11.10
CA TYR A 80 14.47 3.67 12.19
C TYR A 80 13.64 3.67 13.48
N VAL A 81 12.36 4.05 13.41
CA VAL A 81 11.47 4.06 14.58
C VAL A 81 11.29 2.65 15.14
N SER A 82 11.14 1.64 14.27
CA SER A 82 11.01 0.24 14.69
C SER A 82 12.26 -0.33 15.37
N TYR A 83 13.46 0.22 15.10
CA TYR A 83 14.68 -0.20 15.78
C TYR A 83 14.83 0.42 17.18
N LEU A 84 14.21 1.57 17.41
CA LEU A 84 14.31 2.31 18.67
C LEU A 84 13.34 1.82 19.76
N VAL A 85 12.32 1.05 19.37
CA VAL A 85 11.29 0.50 20.26
C VAL A 85 11.58 -0.98 20.52
#